data_AF-A0A2V5UEW0-F1
#
_entry.id   AF-A0A2V5UEW0-F1
#
_cell.length_a   1.000
_cell.length_b   1.000
_cell.length_c   1.000
_cell.angle_alpha   90.00
_cell.angle_beta   90.00
_cell.angle_gamma   90.00
#
_symmetry.space_group_name_H-M   'P 1'
#
loop_
_entity.id
_entity.type
_entity.pdbx_description
1 polymer ?
#
loop_
_entity_poly.entity_id
_entity_poly.type
_entity_poly.pdbx_seq_one_letter_code
_entity_poly.pdbx_strand_id
1 'polypeptide(L)'
;MKQFLVATLTVVTALSSIWANLGDGSDRIENRYGNLVQRQLRDDETVSVLYHKDRYLYLVIFANDRSVSESYSHINGTDLSEKEIANFLKVNAAGGTWIPANTSKERRFKRSDDRAEATYGSSSGRRALTVRELGRHSDQ
;
A
#
# COMPACT_ATOMS: atom_id res chain seq x y z
N MET A 1 40.14 -42.11 -8.43
CA MET A 1 38.80 -41.57 -8.17
C MET A 1 38.96 -40.19 -7.56
N LYS A 2 38.45 -39.12 -8.17
CA LYS A 2 38.57 -37.75 -7.66
C LYS A 2 37.21 -37.08 -7.82
N GLN A 3 36.45 -37.05 -6.73
CA GLN A 3 35.10 -36.51 -6.70
C GLN A 3 35.19 -34.98 -6.65
N PHE A 4 34.64 -34.31 -7.66
CA PHE A 4 34.44 -32.86 -7.66
C PHE A 4 33.16 -32.56 -6.87
N LEU A 5 33.31 -31.94 -5.72
CA LEU A 5 32.20 -31.35 -4.96
C LEU A 5 31.77 -30.07 -5.67
N VAL A 6 30.66 -30.14 -6.43
CA VAL A 6 29.98 -28.97 -6.97
C VAL A 6 29.07 -28.43 -5.87
N ALA A 7 29.47 -27.34 -5.23
CA ALA A 7 28.62 -26.61 -4.30
C ALA A 7 27.70 -25.67 -5.11
N THR A 8 26.42 -26.01 -5.22
CA THR A 8 25.42 -25.11 -5.79
C THR A 8 24.99 -24.08 -4.76
N LEU A 9 25.43 -22.84 -4.94
CA LEU A 9 24.98 -21.69 -4.15
C LEU A 9 23.56 -21.30 -4.60
N THR A 10 22.55 -21.80 -3.90
CA THR A 10 21.14 -21.43 -4.13
C THR A 10 20.90 -20.01 -3.61
N VAL A 11 21.08 -19.00 -4.47
CA VAL A 11 20.68 -17.63 -4.16
C VAL A 11 19.16 -17.55 -4.25
N VAL A 12 18.48 -17.66 -3.09
CA VAL A 12 17.06 -17.30 -2.99
C VAL A 12 16.99 -15.78 -3.01
N THR A 13 16.78 -15.19 -4.19
CA THR A 13 16.41 -13.78 -4.27
C THR A 13 15.01 -13.64 -3.68
N ALA A 14 14.92 -13.21 -2.41
CA ALA A 14 13.67 -12.76 -1.86
C ALA A 14 13.11 -11.68 -2.80
N LEU A 15 11.97 -11.95 -3.43
CA LEU A 15 11.24 -10.97 -4.22
C LEU A 15 10.81 -9.86 -3.27
N SER A 16 11.71 -8.91 -3.02
CA SER A 16 11.38 -7.73 -2.24
C SER A 16 10.21 -7.07 -2.95
N SER A 17 9.08 -6.92 -2.26
CA SER A 17 7.96 -6.16 -2.78
C SER A 17 8.51 -4.79 -3.21
N ILE A 18 8.33 -4.46 -4.49
CA ILE A 18 8.74 -3.17 -5.09
C ILE A 18 8.01 -2.00 -4.40
N TRP A 19 6.93 -2.33 -3.68
CA TRP A 19 6.00 -1.43 -3.04
C TRP A 19 6.10 -1.59 -1.52
N ALA A 20 5.90 -0.48 -0.81
CA ALA A 20 5.71 -0.52 0.63
C ALA A 20 4.31 -1.05 0.96
N ASN A 21 4.09 -1.28 2.26
CA ASN A 21 2.91 -1.93 2.79
C ASN A 21 2.30 -1.04 3.89
N LEU A 22 0.97 -1.09 4.03
CA LEU A 22 0.26 -0.48 5.15
C LEU A 22 0.90 -0.90 6.48
N GLY A 23 1.21 0.09 7.32
CA GLY A 23 1.92 -0.10 8.58
C GLY A 23 3.45 -0.03 8.47
N ASP A 24 4.05 0.07 7.28
CA ASP A 24 5.48 0.33 7.15
C ASP A 24 5.85 1.72 7.72
N GLY A 25 7.08 1.81 8.23
CA GLY A 25 7.64 3.06 8.75
C GLY A 25 8.01 4.05 7.64
N SER A 26 8.16 5.33 7.99
CA SER A 26 8.48 6.39 7.02
C SER A 26 9.76 6.09 6.22
N ASP A 27 10.84 5.65 6.87
CA ASP A 27 12.10 5.28 6.21
C ASP A 27 11.91 4.24 5.09
N ARG A 28 11.08 3.22 5.36
CA ARG A 28 10.80 2.16 4.38
C ARG A 28 9.92 2.66 3.25
N ILE A 29 8.94 3.50 3.55
CA ILE A 29 8.07 4.14 2.55
C ILE A 29 8.90 5.06 1.65
N GLU A 30 9.74 5.93 2.23
CA GLU A 30 10.62 6.84 1.52
C GLU A 30 11.60 6.08 0.62
N ASN A 31 12.21 5.00 1.11
CA ASN A 31 13.08 4.16 0.30
C ASN A 31 12.36 3.54 -0.92
N ARG A 32 11.07 3.27 -0.80
CA ARG A 32 10.28 2.61 -1.86
C ARG A 32 9.66 3.60 -2.83
N TYR A 33 9.13 4.72 -2.38
CA TYR A 33 8.42 5.69 -3.23
C TYR A 33 9.29 6.88 -3.63
N GLY A 34 10.36 7.20 -2.89
CA GLY A 34 11.48 8.03 -3.34
C GLY A 34 11.19 9.53 -3.40
N ASN A 35 10.45 9.99 -4.41
CA ASN A 35 10.35 11.43 -4.66
C ASN A 35 9.24 12.05 -3.82
N LEU A 36 9.62 12.77 -2.77
CA LEU A 36 8.72 13.60 -1.99
C LEU A 36 8.19 14.77 -2.83
N VAL A 37 6.88 14.82 -3.04
CA VAL A 37 6.20 15.93 -3.73
C VAL A 37 5.69 16.95 -2.73
N GLN A 38 5.06 16.47 -1.65
CA GLN A 38 4.44 17.32 -0.64
C GLN A 38 4.44 16.61 0.71
N ARG A 39 4.65 17.37 1.79
CA ARG A 39 4.46 16.93 3.18
C ARG A 39 3.63 17.96 3.91
N GLN A 40 2.62 17.51 4.64
CA GLN A 40 1.72 18.38 5.39
C GLN A 40 1.35 17.72 6.72
N LEU A 41 1.53 18.47 7.81
CA LEU A 41 0.94 18.17 9.12
C LEU A 41 -0.55 18.50 9.06
N ARG A 42 -1.37 17.59 9.56
CA ARG A 42 -2.84 17.69 9.57
C ARG A 42 -3.33 18.07 10.96
N ASP A 43 -4.56 18.55 11.04
CA ASP A 43 -5.18 18.98 12.30
C ASP A 43 -5.35 17.84 13.31
N ASP A 44 -5.38 16.59 12.84
CA ASP A 44 -5.45 15.36 13.64
C ASP A 44 -4.07 14.84 14.07
N GLU A 45 -3.04 15.69 13.99
CA GLU A 45 -1.63 15.38 14.29
C GLU A 45 -0.98 14.33 13.38
N THR A 46 -1.72 13.79 12.41
CA THR A 46 -1.15 12.89 11.41
C THR A 46 -0.39 13.68 10.34
N VAL A 47 0.53 13.00 9.64
CA VAL A 47 1.31 13.61 8.56
C VAL A 47 0.90 12.99 7.24
N SER A 48 0.35 13.79 6.33
CA SER A 48 0.17 13.37 4.94
C SER A 48 1.42 13.65 4.13
N VAL A 49 1.84 12.67 3.35
CA VAL A 49 2.99 12.75 2.46
C VAL A 49 2.59 12.25 1.08
N LEU A 50 2.80 13.08 0.07
CA LEU A 50 2.59 12.72 -1.33
C LEU A 50 3.95 12.38 -1.95
N TYR A 51 4.08 11.17 -2.47
CA TYR A 51 5.24 10.73 -3.24
C TYR A 51 4.88 10.55 -4.71
N HIS A 52 5.89 10.63 -5.56
CA HIS A 52 5.81 10.33 -6.99
C HIS A 52 6.87 9.31 -7.38
N LYS A 53 6.44 8.22 -8.02
CA LYS A 53 7.35 7.26 -8.63
C LYS A 53 6.75 6.70 -9.91
N ASP A 54 7.55 6.70 -10.97
CA ASP A 54 7.14 6.25 -12.30
C ASP A 54 5.83 6.94 -12.74
N ARG A 55 4.77 6.15 -12.97
CA ARG A 55 3.45 6.62 -13.38
C ARG A 55 2.48 6.87 -12.22
N TYR A 56 2.92 6.71 -10.98
CA TYR A 56 2.06 6.70 -9.80
C TYR A 56 2.31 7.84 -8.83
N LEU A 57 1.22 8.29 -8.22
CA LEU A 57 1.21 9.10 -7.02
C LEU A 57 0.82 8.23 -5.82
N TYR A 58 1.51 8.42 -4.71
CA TYR A 58 1.31 7.72 -3.45
C TYR A 58 1.01 8.75 -2.37
N LEU A 59 -0.24 8.83 -1.92
CA LEU A 59 -0.58 9.64 -0.75
C LEU A 59 -0.57 8.73 0.47
N VAL A 60 0.37 8.94 1.36
CA VAL A 60 0.52 8.17 2.60
C VAL A 60 0.18 9.07 3.79
N ILE A 61 -0.67 8.59 4.68
CA ILE A 61 -0.95 9.22 5.97
C ILE A 61 -0.20 8.43 7.04
N PHE A 62 0.63 9.13 7.81
CA PHE A 62 1.40 8.57 8.91
C PHE A 62 0.82 8.99 10.26
N ALA A 63 0.70 8.02 11.17
CA ALA A 63 0.50 8.26 12.59
C ALA A 63 1.61 7.53 13.36
N ASN A 64 2.28 8.22 14.28
CA ASN A 64 3.40 7.65 15.06
C ASN A 64 4.46 6.96 14.19
N ASP A 65 4.86 7.63 13.11
CA ASP A 65 5.84 7.13 12.12
C ASP A 65 5.42 5.87 11.34
N ARG A 66 4.15 5.46 11.42
CA ARG A 66 3.63 4.30 10.68
C ARG A 66 2.56 4.71 9.69
N SER A 67 2.61 4.13 8.50
CA SER A 67 1.56 4.29 7.49
C SER A 67 0.22 3.73 8.00
N VAL A 68 -0.79 4.59 8.15
CA VAL A 68 -2.16 4.22 8.56
C VAL A 68 -3.16 4.32 7.41
N SER A 69 -2.78 5.01 6.32
CA SER A 69 -3.51 4.99 5.06
C SER A 69 -2.58 5.22 3.88
N GLU A 70 -2.81 4.50 2.79
CA GLU A 70 -2.09 4.65 1.53
C GLU A 70 -3.08 4.75 0.38
N SER A 71 -2.96 5.80 -0.44
CA SER A 71 -3.73 5.97 -1.67
C SER A 71 -2.83 5.91 -2.89
N TYR A 72 -3.23 5.13 -3.88
CA TYR A 72 -2.51 4.91 -5.12
C TYR A 72 -3.33 5.43 -6.31
N SER A 73 -2.72 6.25 -7.16
CA SER A 73 -3.36 6.77 -8.37
C SER A 73 -2.35 6.99 -9.48
N HIS A 74 -2.82 7.09 -10.73
CA HIS A 74 -1.95 7.55 -11.82
C HIS A 74 -1.75 9.06 -11.79
N ILE A 75 -0.54 9.50 -12.11
CA ILE A 75 -0.20 10.94 -12.20
C ILE A 75 -1.05 11.68 -13.24
N ASN A 76 -1.43 11.01 -14.33
CA ASN A 76 -2.27 11.58 -15.38
C ASN A 76 -3.79 11.50 -15.07
N GLY A 77 -4.19 10.91 -13.93
CA GLY A 77 -5.59 10.80 -13.51
C GLY A 77 -6.39 9.69 -14.21
N THR A 78 -5.78 8.90 -15.08
CA THR A 78 -6.43 7.70 -15.66
C THR A 78 -6.72 6.65 -14.59
N ASP A 79 -7.74 5.82 -14.82
CA ASP A 79 -8.08 4.73 -13.92
C ASP A 79 -6.93 3.71 -13.78
N LEU A 80 -6.81 3.14 -12.58
CA LEU A 80 -6.01 1.94 -12.36
C LEU A 80 -6.68 0.74 -13.05
N SER A 81 -5.88 -0.08 -13.71
CA SER A 81 -6.34 -1.38 -14.21
C SER A 81 -6.64 -2.35 -13.07
N GLU A 82 -7.45 -3.37 -13.37
CA GLU A 82 -7.74 -4.49 -12.45
C GLU A 82 -6.46 -5.14 -11.90
N LYS A 83 -5.45 -5.30 -12.77
CA LYS A 83 -4.16 -5.90 -12.40
C LYS A 83 -3.40 -5.03 -11.40
N GLU A 84 -3.45 -3.71 -11.56
CA GLU A 84 -2.81 -2.78 -10.63
C GLU A 84 -3.51 -2.79 -9.28
N ILE A 85 -4.84 -2.70 -9.28
CA ILE A 85 -5.65 -2.80 -8.07
C ILE A 85 -5.33 -4.10 -7.33
N ALA A 86 -5.32 -5.24 -8.02
CA ALA A 86 -4.98 -6.53 -7.43
C ALA A 86 -3.56 -6.58 -6.85
N ASN A 87 -2.58 -5.97 -7.52
CA ASN A 87 -1.21 -5.91 -7.02
C ASN A 87 -1.10 -5.06 -5.75
N PHE A 88 -1.74 -3.88 -5.72
CA PHE A 88 -1.78 -3.02 -4.54
C PHE A 88 -2.47 -3.70 -3.35
N LEU A 89 -3.58 -4.39 -3.59
CA LEU A 89 -4.24 -5.19 -2.57
C LEU A 89 -3.31 -6.29 -2.07
N LYS A 90 -2.65 -7.04 -2.98
CA LYS A 90 -1.74 -8.13 -2.62
C LYS A 90 -0.60 -7.66 -1.71
N VAL A 91 0.02 -6.52 -1.99
CA VAL A 91 1.10 -6.02 -1.11
C VAL A 91 0.55 -5.59 0.25
N ASN A 92 -0.65 -5.04 0.32
CA ASN A 92 -1.29 -4.63 1.58
C ASN A 92 -2.02 -5.74 2.35
N ALA A 93 -1.90 -6.99 1.88
CA ALA A 93 -2.61 -8.13 2.44
C ALA A 93 -2.17 -8.48 3.87
N ALA A 94 -0.91 -8.24 4.25
CA ALA A 94 -0.38 -8.56 5.58
C ALA A 94 -0.71 -9.99 6.07
N GLY A 95 -0.74 -10.97 5.15
CA GLY A 95 -1.11 -12.36 5.42
C GLY A 95 -2.62 -12.67 5.37
N GLY A 96 -3.49 -11.66 5.28
CA GLY A 96 -4.93 -11.81 5.07
C GLY A 96 -5.35 -11.83 3.59
N THR A 97 -6.65 -11.99 3.36
CA THR A 97 -7.27 -11.99 2.02
C THR A 97 -8.22 -10.80 1.88
N TRP A 98 -8.30 -10.21 0.70
CA TRP A 98 -9.25 -9.13 0.41
C TRP A 98 -10.57 -9.68 -0.09
N ILE A 99 -11.65 -9.30 0.57
CA ILE A 99 -13.02 -9.74 0.29
C ILE A 99 -13.80 -8.55 -0.30
N PRO A 100 -14.30 -8.64 -1.54
CA PRO A 100 -15.14 -7.58 -2.12
C PRO A 100 -16.41 -7.37 -1.31
N ALA A 101 -16.77 -6.10 -1.05
CA ALA A 101 -18.05 -5.72 -0.47
C ALA A 101 -19.03 -5.37 -1.59
N ASN A 102 -20.05 -6.20 -1.81
CA ASN A 102 -20.96 -6.15 -2.97
C ASN A 102 -22.02 -5.02 -2.93
N THR A 103 -21.90 -4.03 -2.05
CA THR A 103 -23.03 -3.15 -1.69
C THR A 103 -22.94 -1.69 -2.17
N SER A 104 -21.94 -1.30 -2.97
CA SER A 104 -21.79 0.12 -3.36
C SER A 104 -21.43 0.37 -4.83
N LYS A 105 -21.75 1.58 -5.32
CA LYS A 105 -21.27 2.14 -6.60
C LYS A 105 -19.73 2.21 -6.68
N GLU A 106 -19.07 2.25 -5.52
CA GLU A 106 -17.62 2.19 -5.39
C GLU A 106 -17.17 0.76 -5.13
N ARG A 107 -16.01 0.38 -5.67
CA ARG A 107 -15.45 -0.94 -5.38
C ARG A 107 -14.78 -0.91 -4.02
N ARG A 108 -15.31 -1.71 -3.10
CA ARG A 108 -14.85 -1.78 -1.72
C ARG A 108 -14.36 -3.18 -1.40
N PHE A 109 -13.38 -3.27 -0.53
CA PHE A 109 -12.77 -4.51 -0.09
C PHE A 109 -12.57 -4.43 1.42
N LYS A 110 -12.86 -5.52 2.13
CA LYS A 110 -12.50 -5.71 3.52
C LYS A 110 -11.41 -6.76 3.60
N ARG A 111 -10.40 -6.56 4.45
CA ARG A 111 -9.40 -7.60 4.70
C ARG A 111 -9.98 -8.62 5.66
N SER A 112 -9.65 -9.89 5.48
CA SER A 112 -10.22 -11.02 6.21
C SER A 112 -9.95 -11.01 7.72
N ASP A 113 -8.98 -10.22 8.18
CA ASP A 113 -8.68 -10.02 9.60
C ASP A 113 -9.47 -8.85 10.21
N ASP A 114 -10.32 -8.18 9.43
CA ASP A 114 -11.10 -7.01 9.80
C ASP A 114 -10.28 -5.79 10.27
N ARG A 115 -8.96 -5.79 10.03
CA ARG A 115 -8.06 -4.70 10.45
C ARG A 115 -7.76 -3.68 9.37
N ALA A 116 -8.24 -3.91 8.15
CA ALA A 116 -8.05 -2.98 7.05
C ALA A 116 -9.19 -3.06 6.04
N GLU A 117 -9.41 -1.96 5.35
CA GLU A 117 -10.31 -1.89 4.22
C GLU A 117 -9.64 -1.15 3.05
N ALA A 118 -10.17 -1.35 1.85
CA ALA A 118 -9.76 -0.64 0.67
C ALA A 118 -10.96 -0.17 -0.15
N THR A 119 -10.88 1.04 -0.69
CA THR A 119 -11.91 1.62 -1.56
C THR A 119 -11.26 2.16 -2.82
N TYR A 120 -11.78 1.75 -3.99
CA TYR A 120 -11.44 2.36 -5.28
C TYR A 120 -12.51 3.39 -5.66
N GLY A 121 -12.17 4.66 -5.46
CA GLY A 121 -13.11 5.78 -5.44
C GLY A 121 -12.49 7.08 -5.93
N SER A 122 -13.27 8.16 -5.90
CA SER A 122 -12.72 9.51 -6.07
C SER A 122 -12.06 9.95 -4.76
N SER A 123 -10.78 10.29 -4.82
CA SER A 123 -10.02 10.87 -3.71
C SER A 123 -9.28 12.10 -4.24
N SER A 124 -9.51 13.26 -3.63
CA SER A 124 -8.87 14.53 -4.01
C SER A 124 -8.95 14.86 -5.50
N GLY A 125 -10.11 14.57 -6.13
CA GLY A 125 -10.36 14.83 -7.55
C GLY A 125 -9.76 13.80 -8.53
N ARG A 126 -9.17 12.71 -8.03
CA ARG A 126 -8.59 11.63 -8.85
C ARG A 126 -9.17 10.28 -8.45
N ARG A 127 -9.25 9.35 -9.41
CA ARG A 127 -9.58 7.95 -9.10
C ARG A 127 -8.37 7.30 -8.44
N ALA A 128 -8.56 6.77 -7.24
CA ALA A 128 -7.49 6.18 -6.45
C ALA A 128 -7.97 4.94 -5.71
N LEU A 129 -7.07 3.98 -5.52
CA LEU A 129 -7.26 2.91 -4.55
C LEU A 129 -6.71 3.39 -3.21
N THR A 130 -7.59 3.59 -2.23
CA THR A 130 -7.20 3.94 -0.85
C THR A 130 -7.31 2.70 0.00
N VAL A 131 -6.20 2.30 0.62
CA VAL A 131 -6.13 1.26 1.65
C VAL A 131 -5.94 1.98 2.99
N ARG A 132 -6.70 1.59 4.02
CA ARG A 132 -6.54 2.16 5.36
C ARG A 132 -6.69 1.09 6.42
N GLU A 133 -6.00 1.30 7.54
CA GLU A 133 -6.26 0.50 8.72
C GLU A 133 -7.64 0.87 9.29
N LEU A 134 -8.33 -0.14 9.78
CA LEU A 134 -9.45 0.06 10.69
C LEU A 134 -8.80 0.06 12.08
N GLY A 135 -8.90 1.19 12.79
CA GLY A 135 -8.45 1.25 14.17
C GLY A 135 -9.02 0.06 14.94
N ARG A 136 -8.31 -0.43 15.96
CA ARG A 136 -8.92 -1.41 16.86
C ARG A 136 -10.25 -0.79 17.30
N HIS A 137 -11.37 -1.43 16.97
CA HIS A 137 -12.56 -1.25 17.77
C HIS A 137 -12.12 -1.63 19.18
N SER A 138 -11.73 -0.64 19.97
CA SER A 138 -11.79 -0.74 21.41
C SER A 138 -13.26 -1.02 21.68
N ASP A 139 -13.55 -2.28 22.00
CA ASP A 139 -14.76 -2.64 22.73
C ASP A 139 -14.89 -1.62 23.87
N GLN A 140 -15.88 -0.73 23.75
CA GLN A 140 -16.46 0.03 24.85
C GLN A 140 -17.70 -0.72 25.31
#